data_AF-A0A817J444-F1
#
_entry.id   AF-A0A817J444-F1
#
_cell.length_a   1.000
_cell.length_b   1.000
_cell.length_c   1.000
_cell.angle_alpha   90.00
_cell.angle_beta   90.00
_cell.angle_gamma   90.00
#
_symmetry.space_group_name_H-M   'P 1'
#
loop_
_entity.id
_entity.type
_entity.pdbx_description
1 polymer ?
#
loop_
_entity_poly.entity_id
_entity_poly.type
_entity_poly.pdbx_seq_one_letter_code
_entity_poly.pdbx_strand_id
1 'polypeptide(L)'
;MQLTSVGRRSYGRYKLVIDESDAESVVRFLFQTKVLDPNRTTVFRLSDFPNDVNNELKNVEILSTIKLCMETGRTILMINTRRIHGALYDVFNQNFSIMATGDTRKIFSKVAIGPKTLDVVVHEDFQCVVHINRSEMKEVPAPFLSRFQKYSLSIENFYRLQFKKLSKDDQTCLTNVEAKLNSFIDCFGAKNFFGLNNDTLYSCLLSLLECEDNGICRISNIDRQYTQLTIRTKSFIENTSNINQRLLRSILSKLMQIVSSESMIFKLPTFEDETARSLCENYFYQQEHFSLENFIRQLITRSQTQADDDQNMNRTTDEGVLNVNVLITTKIMIYTRTSPYILSLNKLSKYRLLGNRNNVDYETINAMTDILNLVSTCDNLT
;
A
#
# COMPACT_ATOMS: atom_id res chain seq x y z
N MET A 1 -47.73 0.23 22.34
CA MET A 1 -47.44 1.64 22.64
C MET A 1 -46.33 2.09 21.69
N GLN A 2 -46.69 2.79 20.61
CA GLN A 2 -45.73 3.32 19.65
C GLN A 2 -45.05 4.55 20.28
N LEU A 3 -43.74 4.45 20.53
CA LEU A 3 -42.93 5.57 21.01
C LEU A 3 -42.75 6.60 19.88
N THR A 4 -43.07 7.85 20.20
CA THR A 4 -42.96 9.04 19.36
C THR A 4 -41.50 9.30 18.96
N SER A 5 -41.34 9.86 17.76
CA SER A 5 -40.12 9.96 16.95
C SER A 5 -39.05 10.96 17.43
N VAL A 6 -39.05 11.36 18.70
CA VAL A 6 -38.07 12.32 19.24
C VAL A 6 -36.98 11.55 19.98
N GLY A 7 -35.86 11.29 19.32
CA GLY A 7 -34.67 10.68 19.96
C GLY A 7 -34.18 9.35 19.38
N ARG A 8 -34.59 8.96 18.17
CA ARG A 8 -33.80 7.95 17.41
C ARG A 8 -32.66 8.68 16.72
N ARG A 9 -31.44 8.64 17.30
CA ARG A 9 -30.23 8.71 16.47
C ARG A 9 -30.43 7.64 15.39
N SER A 10 -30.49 8.06 14.13
CA SER A 10 -30.53 7.12 13.01
C SER A 10 -29.17 6.44 12.99
N TYR A 11 -29.10 5.22 13.51
CA TYR A 11 -27.90 4.41 13.42
C TYR A 11 -27.70 4.10 11.94
N GLY A 12 -26.78 4.83 11.30
CA GLY A 12 -26.36 4.48 9.94
C GLY A 12 -25.89 3.03 9.92
N ARG A 13 -26.09 2.33 8.80
CA ARG A 13 -25.60 0.95 8.64
C ARG A 13 -24.09 0.88 8.93
N TYR A 14 -23.65 -0.28 9.39
CA TYR A 14 -22.22 -0.59 9.44
C TYR A 14 -21.62 -0.60 8.04
N LYS A 15 -20.31 -0.46 7.94
CA LYS A 15 -19.63 -0.18 6.68
C LYS A 15 -18.99 -1.46 6.15
N LEU A 16 -19.17 -1.72 4.87
CA LEU A 16 -18.45 -2.76 4.14
C LEU A 16 -17.53 -2.06 3.15
N VAL A 17 -16.23 -2.15 3.41
CA VAL A 17 -15.17 -1.68 2.52
C VAL A 17 -14.79 -2.82 1.59
N ILE A 18 -14.99 -2.58 0.30
CA ILE A 18 -14.60 -3.48 -0.78
C ILE A 18 -13.30 -2.92 -1.32
N ASP A 19 -12.22 -3.65 -1.09
CA ASP A 19 -10.89 -3.29 -1.59
C ASP A 19 -10.75 -3.80 -3.02
N GLU A 20 -10.61 -2.86 -3.97
CA GLU A 20 -10.34 -3.20 -5.37
C GLU A 20 -8.90 -3.73 -5.55
N SER A 21 -8.02 -3.52 -4.56
CA SER A 21 -6.70 -4.15 -4.51
C SER A 21 -6.78 -5.48 -3.76
N ASP A 22 -6.20 -6.54 -4.33
CA ASP A 22 -6.05 -7.83 -3.64
C ASP A 22 -4.89 -7.82 -2.61
N ALA A 23 -4.46 -6.64 -2.17
CA ALA A 23 -3.28 -6.44 -1.32
C ALA A 23 -3.59 -5.72 0.00
N GLU A 24 -4.88 -5.59 0.36
CA GLU A 24 -5.35 -4.85 1.54
C GLU A 24 -4.84 -3.41 1.62
N SER A 25 -4.51 -2.81 0.47
CA SER A 25 -3.88 -1.50 0.40
C SER A 25 -4.81 -0.43 0.97
N VAL A 26 -6.12 -0.60 0.77
CA VAL A 26 -7.14 0.32 1.28
C VAL A 26 -7.12 0.36 2.81
N VAL A 27 -6.93 -0.77 3.49
CA VAL A 27 -6.86 -0.82 4.96
C VAL A 27 -5.74 0.09 5.47
N ARG A 28 -4.57 0.00 4.85
CA ARG A 28 -3.43 0.85 5.20
C ARG A 28 -3.77 2.33 5.00
N PHE A 29 -4.39 2.68 3.88
CA PHE A 29 -4.76 4.07 3.59
C PHE A 29 -5.85 4.62 4.51
N LEU A 30 -6.80 3.80 4.97
CA LEU A 30 -7.81 4.23 5.94
C LEU A 30 -7.17 4.73 7.25
N PHE A 31 -6.10 4.09 7.71
CA PHE A 31 -5.35 4.55 8.88
C PHE A 31 -4.43 5.74 8.57
N GLN A 32 -3.69 5.69 7.45
CA GLN A 32 -2.80 6.79 7.06
C GLN A 32 -3.54 8.12 6.85
N THR A 33 -4.76 8.06 6.32
CA THR A 33 -5.62 9.24 6.10
C THR A 33 -6.45 9.63 7.32
N LYS A 34 -6.24 8.98 8.47
CA LYS A 34 -6.99 9.19 9.72
C LYS A 34 -8.51 9.03 9.59
N VAL A 35 -8.99 8.33 8.55
CA VAL A 35 -10.40 7.94 8.43
C VAL A 35 -10.74 6.95 9.54
N LEU A 36 -9.81 6.04 9.84
CA LEU A 36 -9.81 5.24 11.04
C LEU A 36 -8.73 5.75 11.99
N ASP A 37 -9.11 6.03 13.23
CA ASP A 37 -8.20 6.39 14.30
C ASP A 37 -7.58 5.10 14.88
N PRO A 38 -6.24 4.91 14.82
CA PRO A 38 -5.56 3.76 15.41
C PRO A 38 -5.83 3.56 16.91
N ASN A 39 -6.05 4.64 17.67
CA ASN A 39 -6.25 4.57 19.11
C ASN A 39 -7.66 4.15 19.52
N ARG A 40 -8.63 4.38 18.62
CA ARG A 40 -10.05 4.05 18.82
C ARG A 40 -10.52 2.83 18.04
N THR A 41 -9.69 2.30 17.15
CA THR A 41 -10.05 1.18 16.27
C THR A 41 -9.28 -0.08 16.64
N THR A 42 -10.00 -1.17 16.89
CA THR A 42 -9.41 -2.49 17.11
C THR A 42 -9.51 -3.32 15.83
N VAL A 43 -8.38 -3.84 15.34
CA VAL A 43 -8.33 -4.65 14.12
C VAL A 43 -8.44 -6.13 14.47
N PHE A 44 -9.44 -6.80 13.92
CA PHE A 44 -9.62 -8.24 14.01
C PHE A 44 -9.29 -8.89 12.68
N ARG A 45 -8.27 -9.73 12.69
CA ARG A 45 -7.80 -10.46 11.53
C ARG A 45 -7.78 -11.95 11.86
N LEU A 46 -8.55 -12.74 11.12
CA LEU A 46 -8.48 -14.20 11.25
C LEU A 46 -7.53 -14.75 10.18
N SER A 47 -6.88 -15.85 10.53
CA SER A 47 -5.96 -16.57 9.66
C SER A 47 -6.72 -17.48 8.70
N ASP A 48 -6.29 -17.52 7.44
CA ASP A 48 -6.75 -18.48 6.42
C ASP A 48 -5.91 -19.74 6.32
N PHE A 49 -4.91 -19.91 7.18
CA PHE A 49 -4.13 -21.13 7.17
C PHE A 49 -5.01 -22.33 7.57
N PRO A 50 -4.92 -23.48 6.85
CA PRO A 50 -5.76 -24.65 7.09
C PRO A 50 -5.81 -25.11 8.56
N ASN A 51 -4.67 -25.03 9.25
CA ASN A 51 -4.54 -25.44 10.65
C ASN A 51 -5.20 -24.48 11.64
N ASP A 52 -5.45 -23.24 11.25
CA ASP A 52 -6.11 -22.22 12.08
C ASP A 52 -7.63 -22.20 11.89
N VAL A 53 -8.13 -22.79 10.80
CA VAL A 53 -9.56 -22.74 10.43
C VAL A 53 -10.47 -23.42 11.45
N ASN A 54 -10.00 -24.53 12.02
CA ASN A 54 -10.78 -25.34 12.93
C ASN A 54 -10.59 -24.95 14.41
N ASN A 55 -9.90 -23.85 14.68
CA ASN A 55 -9.65 -23.42 16.05
C ASN A 55 -10.84 -22.59 16.59
N GLU A 56 -11.86 -23.29 17.08
CA GLU A 56 -13.05 -22.66 17.67
C GLU A 56 -12.72 -21.78 18.88
N LEU A 57 -11.68 -22.13 19.66
CA LEU A 57 -11.24 -21.35 20.82
C LEU A 57 -10.82 -19.94 20.39
N LYS A 58 -10.04 -19.81 19.31
CA LYS A 58 -9.67 -18.50 18.75
C LYS A 58 -10.89 -17.68 18.33
N ASN A 59 -11.92 -18.32 17.75
CA ASN A 59 -13.15 -17.62 17.38
C ASN A 59 -13.89 -17.09 18.61
N VAL A 60 -13.96 -17.89 19.69
CA VAL A 60 -14.56 -17.50 20.97
C VAL A 60 -13.81 -16.34 21.62
N GLU A 61 -12.48 -16.38 21.63
CA GLU A 61 -11.62 -15.29 22.14
C GLU A 61 -11.88 -13.98 21.39
N ILE A 62 -11.85 -14.03 20.05
CA ILE A 62 -12.09 -12.86 19.19
C ILE A 62 -13.49 -12.30 19.42
N LEU A 63 -14.52 -13.14 19.48
CA LEU A 63 -15.90 -12.72 19.75
C LEU A 63 -16.04 -12.09 21.14
N SER A 64 -15.31 -12.61 22.13
CA SER A 64 -15.28 -12.05 23.48
C SER A 64 -14.62 -10.67 23.51
N THR A 65 -13.56 -10.46 22.72
CA THR A 65 -12.95 -9.13 22.56
C THR A 65 -13.87 -8.18 21.79
N ILE A 66 -14.56 -8.65 20.74
CA ILE A 66 -15.56 -7.85 20.02
C ILE A 66 -16.68 -7.39 20.95
N LYS A 67 -17.18 -8.28 21.81
CA LYS A 67 -18.15 -7.93 22.87
C LYS A 67 -17.63 -6.76 23.72
N LEU A 68 -16.37 -6.81 24.18
CA LEU A 68 -15.79 -5.72 24.96
C LEU A 68 -15.71 -4.41 24.15
N CYS A 69 -15.37 -4.48 22.86
CA CYS A 69 -15.36 -3.31 21.97
C CYS A 69 -16.77 -2.71 21.79
N MET A 70 -17.81 -3.55 21.71
CA MET A 70 -19.21 -3.14 21.64
C MET A 70 -19.65 -2.41 22.91
N GLU A 71 -19.28 -2.95 24.07
CA GLU A 71 -19.61 -2.37 25.37
C GLU A 71 -18.85 -1.07 25.64
N THR A 72 -17.63 -0.92 25.10
CA THR A 72 -16.77 0.27 25.31
C THR A 72 -16.87 1.31 24.21
N GLY A 73 -17.62 1.06 23.13
CA GLY A 73 -17.80 2.01 22.04
C GLY A 73 -16.58 2.16 21.12
N ARG A 74 -15.69 1.16 21.10
CA ARG A 74 -14.55 1.12 20.19
C ARG A 74 -14.98 0.73 18.79
N THR A 75 -14.36 1.34 17.79
CA THR A 75 -14.56 0.93 16.40
C THR A 75 -13.86 -0.41 16.17
N ILE A 76 -14.48 -1.31 15.41
CA ILE A 76 -13.85 -2.57 15.00
C ILE A 76 -13.64 -2.58 13.49
N LEU A 77 -12.45 -3.00 13.07
CA LEU A 77 -12.13 -3.31 11.68
C LEU A 77 -11.96 -4.82 11.54
N MET A 78 -12.84 -5.44 10.76
CA MET A 78 -12.90 -6.88 10.58
C MET A 78 -12.32 -7.25 9.21
N ILE A 79 -11.17 -7.93 9.20
CA ILE A 79 -10.45 -8.39 8.01
C ILE A 79 -10.48 -9.91 8.00
N ASN A 80 -10.95 -10.51 6.90
CA ASN A 80 -11.04 -11.94 6.74
C ASN A 80 -11.80 -12.66 7.89
N THR A 81 -12.89 -12.10 8.37
CA THR A 81 -13.62 -12.63 9.54
C THR A 81 -14.87 -13.43 9.16
N ARG A 82 -14.93 -14.01 7.96
CA ARG A 82 -16.12 -14.68 7.42
C ARG A 82 -16.70 -15.74 8.38
N ARG A 83 -15.82 -16.46 9.07
CA ARG A 83 -16.16 -17.56 9.99
C ARG A 83 -16.98 -17.12 11.21
N ILE A 84 -16.82 -15.87 11.65
CA ILE A 84 -17.51 -15.34 12.83
C ILE A 84 -18.68 -14.41 12.48
N HIS A 85 -18.97 -14.20 11.19
CA HIS A 85 -20.07 -13.33 10.78
C HIS A 85 -21.44 -13.84 11.25
N GLY A 86 -21.63 -15.16 11.31
CA GLY A 86 -22.87 -15.76 11.83
C GLY A 86 -23.13 -15.43 13.30
N ALA A 87 -22.08 -15.35 14.11
CA ALA A 87 -22.18 -15.01 15.53
C ALA A 87 -22.62 -13.56 15.78
N LEU A 88 -22.38 -12.66 14.82
CA LEU A 88 -22.68 -11.23 14.88
C LEU A 88 -23.92 -10.85 14.06
N TYR A 89 -24.73 -11.84 13.68
CA TYR A 89 -25.84 -11.64 12.74
C TYR A 89 -26.84 -10.57 13.21
N ASP A 90 -27.26 -10.60 14.47
CA ASP A 90 -28.19 -9.61 15.01
C ASP A 90 -27.56 -8.21 15.09
N VAL A 91 -26.27 -8.13 15.40
CA VAL A 91 -25.51 -6.88 15.39
C VAL A 91 -25.50 -6.29 13.98
N PHE A 92 -25.17 -7.08 12.96
CA PHE A 92 -25.12 -6.61 11.57
C PHE A 92 -26.49 -6.21 11.01
N ASN A 93 -27.56 -6.87 11.45
CA ASN A 93 -28.93 -6.46 11.12
C ASN A 93 -29.39 -5.21 11.87
N GLN A 94 -28.61 -4.72 12.85
CA GLN A 94 -29.04 -3.69 13.78
C GLN A 94 -30.33 -4.06 14.52
N ASN A 95 -30.49 -5.36 14.80
CA ASN A 95 -31.57 -5.90 15.62
C ASN A 95 -31.27 -5.53 17.07
N PHE A 96 -31.69 -4.33 17.45
CA PHE A 96 -31.43 -3.76 18.76
C PHE A 96 -32.68 -3.71 19.63
N SER A 97 -32.57 -4.22 20.85
CA SER A 97 -33.55 -3.99 21.92
C SER A 97 -33.09 -2.85 22.80
N ILE A 98 -33.98 -1.90 23.06
CA ILE A 98 -33.69 -0.74 23.90
C ILE A 98 -34.36 -0.96 25.25
N MET A 99 -33.57 -0.89 26.32
CA MET A 99 -34.08 -0.84 27.68
C MET A 99 -33.79 0.54 28.26
N ALA A 100 -34.85 1.25 28.64
CA ALA A 100 -34.73 2.48 29.41
C ALA A 100 -34.77 2.12 30.90
N THR A 101 -33.69 2.39 31.63
CA THR A 101 -33.66 2.25 33.10
C THR A 101 -33.41 3.65 33.68
N GLY A 102 -34.48 4.28 34.17
CA GLY A 102 -34.46 5.69 34.57
C GLY A 102 -34.12 6.60 33.38
N ASP A 103 -33.20 7.54 33.59
CA ASP A 103 -32.71 8.47 32.55
C ASP A 103 -31.68 7.84 31.59
N THR A 104 -31.24 6.61 31.85
CA THR A 104 -30.23 5.94 31.02
C THR A 104 -30.86 4.96 30.03
N ARG A 105 -30.54 5.14 28.75
CA ARG A 105 -30.95 4.25 27.67
C ARG A 105 -29.81 3.30 27.34
N LYS A 106 -30.05 2.00 27.49
CA LYS A 106 -29.11 0.95 27.06
C LYS A 106 -29.64 0.24 25.82
N ILE A 107 -28.74 0.00 24.88
CA ILE A 107 -29.03 -0.69 23.63
C ILE A 107 -28.40 -2.07 23.74
N PHE A 108 -29.14 -3.11 23.41
CA PHE A 108 -28.68 -4.49 23.46
C PHE A 108 -28.81 -5.15 22.09
N SER A 109 -27.88 -6.05 21.77
CA SER A 109 -27.96 -6.93 20.62
C SER A 109 -27.47 -8.33 21.00
N LYS A 110 -27.97 -9.34 20.29
CA LYS A 110 -27.59 -10.72 20.54
C LYS A 110 -26.26 -11.05 19.85
N VAL A 111 -25.36 -11.70 20.58
CA VAL A 111 -24.09 -12.21 20.05
C VAL A 111 -23.95 -13.67 20.46
N ALA A 112 -23.68 -14.56 19.50
CA ALA A 112 -23.36 -15.95 19.80
C ALA A 112 -21.87 -16.09 20.11
N ILE A 113 -21.52 -16.58 21.30
CA ILE A 113 -20.14 -16.83 21.72
C ILE A 113 -20.06 -18.29 22.15
N GLY A 114 -19.42 -19.12 21.32
CA GLY A 114 -19.42 -20.57 21.48
C GLY A 114 -20.86 -21.12 21.45
N PRO A 115 -21.27 -21.95 22.42
CA PRO A 115 -22.61 -22.54 22.45
C PRO A 115 -23.70 -21.61 23.04
N LYS A 116 -23.35 -20.39 23.47
CA LYS A 116 -24.28 -19.48 24.16
C LYS A 116 -24.57 -18.24 23.32
N THR A 117 -25.83 -17.78 23.37
CA THR A 117 -26.21 -16.45 22.88
C THR A 117 -26.36 -15.51 24.06
N LEU A 118 -25.70 -14.35 23.99
CA LEU A 118 -25.67 -13.36 25.05
C LEU A 118 -26.30 -12.05 24.55
N ASP A 119 -27.02 -11.36 25.43
CA ASP A 119 -27.44 -9.98 25.19
C ASP A 119 -26.27 -9.04 25.56
N VAL A 120 -25.67 -8.44 24.54
CA VAL A 120 -24.50 -7.56 24.66
C VAL A 120 -24.93 -6.10 24.57
N VAL A 121 -24.46 -5.26 25.49
CA VAL A 121 -24.68 -3.82 25.42
C VAL A 121 -23.89 -3.25 24.24
N VAL A 122 -24.58 -2.47 23.40
CA VAL A 122 -23.98 -1.76 22.27
C VAL A 122 -23.91 -0.29 22.62
N HIS A 123 -22.68 0.21 22.79
CA HIS A 123 -22.43 1.63 23.01
C HIS A 123 -22.79 2.44 21.75
N GLU A 124 -23.28 3.67 21.92
CA GLU A 124 -23.75 4.48 20.78
C GLU A 124 -22.65 4.81 19.77
N ASP A 125 -21.42 5.01 20.25
CA ASP A 125 -20.25 5.30 19.42
C ASP A 125 -19.64 4.06 18.74
N PHE A 126 -20.12 2.85 19.05
CA PHE A 126 -19.60 1.62 18.46
C PHE A 126 -19.83 1.63 16.94
N GLN A 127 -18.75 1.44 16.17
CA GLN A 127 -18.79 1.31 14.72
C GLN A 127 -18.14 -0.01 14.29
N CYS A 128 -18.75 -0.66 13.31
CA CYS A 128 -18.19 -1.83 12.66
C CYS A 128 -17.86 -1.51 11.20
N VAL A 129 -16.63 -1.85 10.80
CA VAL A 129 -16.14 -1.80 9.43
C VAL A 129 -15.70 -3.21 9.06
N VAL A 130 -16.31 -3.78 8.03
CA VAL A 130 -15.91 -5.06 7.45
C VAL A 130 -15.13 -4.78 6.18
N HIS A 131 -13.95 -5.38 6.06
CA HIS A 131 -13.14 -5.35 4.84
C HIS A 131 -13.32 -6.68 4.09
N ILE A 132 -13.50 -6.59 2.78
CA ILE A 132 -13.46 -7.73 1.85
C ILE A 132 -12.69 -7.34 0.59
N ASN A 133 -12.02 -8.31 -0.02
CA ASN A 133 -11.40 -8.10 -1.34
C ASN A 133 -12.46 -8.17 -2.44
N ARG A 134 -12.23 -7.47 -3.56
CA ARG A 134 -13.12 -7.48 -4.72
C ARG A 134 -13.31 -8.87 -5.31
N SER A 135 -12.24 -9.67 -5.31
CA SER A 135 -12.20 -11.08 -5.75
C SER A 135 -13.15 -11.97 -4.93
N GLU A 136 -13.23 -11.76 -3.62
CA GLU A 136 -14.08 -12.52 -2.68
C GLU A 136 -15.57 -12.14 -2.76
N MET A 137 -15.88 -10.95 -3.26
CA MET A 137 -17.25 -10.41 -3.28
C MET A 137 -18.26 -11.36 -3.94
N LYS A 138 -17.85 -12.16 -4.92
CA LYS A 138 -18.71 -13.11 -5.63
C LYS A 138 -19.18 -14.26 -4.74
N GLU A 139 -18.40 -14.63 -3.72
CA GLU A 139 -18.71 -15.73 -2.82
C GLU A 139 -19.53 -15.29 -1.60
N VAL A 140 -19.58 -13.98 -1.34
CA VAL A 140 -20.29 -13.43 -0.19
C VAL A 140 -21.79 -13.43 -0.47
N PRO A 141 -22.63 -14.03 0.39
CA PRO A 141 -24.07 -14.09 0.18
C PRO A 141 -24.70 -12.69 0.06
N ALA A 142 -25.57 -12.49 -0.94
CA ALA A 142 -26.30 -11.23 -1.13
C ALA A 142 -27.02 -10.71 0.14
N PRO A 143 -27.65 -11.57 0.99
CA PRO A 143 -28.22 -11.12 2.25
C PRO A 143 -27.20 -10.51 3.22
N PHE A 144 -25.97 -11.04 3.26
CA PHE A 144 -24.92 -10.43 4.08
C PHE A 144 -24.58 -9.04 3.57
N LEU A 145 -24.35 -8.91 2.26
CA LEU A 145 -24.04 -7.64 1.61
C LEU A 145 -25.14 -6.58 1.82
N SER A 146 -26.42 -6.96 1.87
CA SER A 146 -27.52 -6.01 2.05
C SER A 146 -27.60 -5.37 3.43
N ARG A 147 -26.86 -5.88 4.42
CA ARG A 147 -26.84 -5.37 5.81
C ARG A 147 -25.93 -4.17 6.00
N PHE A 148 -24.96 -4.01 5.11
CA PHE A 148 -23.94 -2.97 5.21
C PHE A 148 -24.17 -1.85 4.20
N GLN A 149 -23.64 -0.67 4.52
CA GLN A 149 -23.37 0.38 3.55
C GLN A 149 -22.04 0.07 2.85
N LYS A 150 -22.06 -0.04 1.52
CA LYS A 150 -20.93 -0.54 0.73
C LYS A 150 -20.11 0.62 0.18
N TYR A 151 -18.79 0.50 0.28
CA TYR A 151 -17.82 1.42 -0.29
C TYR A 151 -16.81 0.62 -1.08
N SER A 152 -16.79 0.79 -2.40
CA SER A 152 -15.72 0.28 -3.25
C SER A 152 -14.62 1.33 -3.30
N LEU A 153 -13.43 0.95 -2.83
CA LEU A 153 -12.28 1.83 -2.70
C LEU A 153 -11.08 1.21 -3.43
N SER A 154 -10.39 2.05 -4.19
CA SER A 154 -9.08 1.77 -4.80
C SER A 154 -8.07 2.81 -4.32
N ILE A 155 -6.78 2.58 -4.53
CA ILE A 155 -5.75 3.57 -4.21
C ILE A 155 -5.94 4.82 -5.07
N GLU A 156 -6.36 4.65 -6.33
CA GLU A 156 -6.75 5.76 -7.20
C GLU A 156 -7.81 6.66 -6.56
N ASN A 157 -8.85 6.09 -5.95
CA ASN A 157 -9.90 6.89 -5.29
C ASN A 157 -9.33 7.77 -4.18
N PHE A 158 -8.41 7.24 -3.35
CA PHE A 158 -7.73 8.03 -2.33
C PHE A 158 -6.90 9.16 -2.93
N TYR A 159 -6.11 8.86 -3.98
CA TYR A 159 -5.34 9.87 -4.69
C TYR A 159 -6.22 10.97 -5.26
N ARG A 160 -7.31 10.63 -5.97
CA ARG A 160 -8.22 11.63 -6.55
C ARG A 160 -8.90 12.50 -5.50
N LEU A 161 -9.23 11.95 -4.33
CA LEU A 161 -9.80 12.71 -3.21
C LEU A 161 -8.80 13.71 -2.63
N GLN A 162 -7.53 13.32 -2.48
CA GLN A 162 -6.48 14.22 -2.00
C GLN A 162 -6.08 15.25 -3.06
N PHE A 163 -6.02 14.85 -4.33
CA PHE A 163 -5.74 15.72 -5.47
C PHE A 163 -6.72 16.90 -5.55
N LYS A 164 -8.01 16.66 -5.31
CA LYS A 164 -9.04 17.72 -5.27
C LYS A 164 -8.82 18.76 -4.17
N LYS A 165 -8.06 18.43 -3.13
CA LYS A 165 -7.75 19.31 -1.99
C LYS A 165 -6.49 20.16 -2.21
N LEU A 166 -5.76 19.92 -3.30
CA LEU A 166 -4.55 20.67 -3.66
C LEU A 166 -4.87 22.03 -4.27
N SER A 167 -3.88 22.94 -4.28
CA SER A 167 -3.95 24.20 -5.02
C SER A 167 -4.05 23.97 -6.53
N LYS A 168 -4.56 24.94 -7.30
CA LYS A 168 -4.68 24.81 -8.77
C LYS A 168 -3.32 24.62 -9.45
N ASP A 169 -2.28 25.23 -8.92
CA ASP A 169 -0.92 25.14 -9.47
C ASP A 169 -0.35 23.73 -9.24
N ASP A 170 -0.51 23.20 -8.03
CA ASP A 170 -0.10 21.83 -7.69
C ASP A 170 -0.87 20.78 -8.50
N GLN A 171 -2.17 20.98 -8.72
CA GLN A 171 -2.98 20.11 -9.57
C GLN A 171 -2.45 20.09 -11.01
N THR A 172 -2.11 21.26 -11.56
CA THR A 172 -1.55 21.38 -12.92
C THR A 172 -0.18 20.69 -13.01
N CYS A 173 0.67 20.90 -11.99
CA CYS A 173 1.96 20.22 -11.88
C CYS A 173 1.81 18.69 -11.87
N LEU A 174 0.99 18.15 -10.97
CA LEU A 174 0.81 16.71 -10.84
C LEU A 174 0.13 16.09 -12.06
N THR A 175 -0.80 16.78 -12.71
CA THR A 175 -1.41 16.30 -13.96
C THR A 175 -0.35 16.13 -15.06
N ASN A 176 0.60 17.07 -15.17
CA ASN A 176 1.70 16.97 -16.11
C ASN A 176 2.66 15.81 -15.76
N VAL A 177 2.94 15.61 -14.48
CA VAL A 177 3.79 14.49 -14.00
C VAL A 177 3.10 13.15 -14.27
N GLU A 178 1.82 13.02 -13.93
CA GLU A 178 1.00 11.84 -14.16
C GLU A 178 0.94 11.46 -15.65
N ALA A 179 0.70 12.44 -16.54
CA ALA A 179 0.70 12.20 -17.98
C ALA A 179 2.05 11.68 -18.50
N LYS A 180 3.17 12.24 -18.04
CA LYS A 180 4.52 11.77 -18.41
C LYS A 180 4.82 10.38 -17.87
N LEU A 181 4.38 10.06 -16.66
CA LEU A 181 4.57 8.74 -16.06
C LEU A 181 3.76 7.67 -16.79
N ASN A 182 2.52 7.95 -17.15
CA ASN A 182 1.71 7.04 -17.97
C ASN A 182 2.37 6.80 -19.35
N SER A 183 2.82 7.87 -20.02
CA SER A 183 3.56 7.73 -21.29
C SER A 183 4.84 6.92 -21.15
N PHE A 184 5.56 7.06 -20.04
CA PHE A 184 6.74 6.26 -19.73
C PHE A 184 6.39 4.78 -19.55
N ILE A 185 5.34 4.46 -18.78
CA ILE A 185 4.88 3.09 -18.57
C ILE A 185 4.43 2.47 -19.91
N ASP A 186 3.73 3.21 -20.75
CA ASP A 186 3.26 2.75 -22.07
C ASP A 186 4.44 2.47 -23.01
N CYS A 187 5.42 3.39 -23.07
CA CYS A 187 6.62 3.26 -23.89
C CYS A 187 7.49 2.07 -23.45
N PHE A 188 7.69 1.94 -22.15
CA PHE A 188 8.48 0.86 -21.56
C PHE A 188 7.74 -0.48 -21.65
N GLY A 189 6.42 -0.46 -21.59
CA GLY A 189 5.51 -1.61 -21.65
C GLY A 189 5.28 -2.23 -20.27
N ALA A 190 4.01 -2.31 -19.84
CA ALA A 190 3.61 -2.79 -18.52
C ALA A 190 4.18 -4.19 -18.15
N LYS A 191 4.37 -5.07 -19.12
CA LYS A 191 4.91 -6.44 -18.93
C LYS A 191 6.33 -6.47 -18.39
N ASN A 192 7.09 -5.39 -18.57
CA ASN A 192 8.48 -5.30 -18.15
C ASN A 192 8.65 -4.85 -16.69
N PHE A 193 7.56 -4.41 -16.06
CA PHE A 193 7.53 -4.04 -14.65
C PHE A 193 6.95 -5.21 -13.85
N PHE A 194 7.74 -5.74 -12.92
CA PHE A 194 7.31 -6.86 -12.09
C PHE A 194 6.37 -6.39 -10.99
N GLY A 195 5.16 -6.96 -10.93
CA GLY A 195 4.17 -6.61 -9.92
C GLY A 195 3.51 -5.24 -10.12
N LEU A 196 3.69 -4.60 -11.29
CA LEU A 196 2.96 -3.39 -11.65
C LEU A 196 1.47 -3.70 -11.74
N ASN A 197 0.68 -2.95 -10.99
CA ASN A 197 -0.77 -2.96 -11.07
C ASN A 197 -1.29 -1.53 -11.29
N ASN A 198 -2.59 -1.42 -11.57
CA ASN A 198 -3.25 -0.13 -11.82
C ASN A 198 -3.08 0.85 -10.64
N ASP A 199 -2.93 0.31 -9.42
CA ASP A 199 -2.79 1.08 -8.19
C ASP A 199 -1.35 1.52 -7.88
N THR A 200 -0.32 0.95 -8.54
CA THR A 200 1.10 1.17 -8.21
C THR A 200 1.50 2.62 -8.47
N LEU A 201 1.10 3.16 -9.63
CA LEU A 201 1.37 4.55 -9.99
C LEU A 201 0.70 5.50 -9.00
N TYR A 202 -0.57 5.28 -8.69
CA TYR A 202 -1.33 6.11 -7.76
C TYR A 202 -0.79 6.01 -6.33
N SER A 203 -0.33 4.83 -5.90
CA SER A 203 0.36 4.69 -4.61
C SER A 203 1.66 5.50 -4.57
N CYS A 204 2.40 5.58 -5.69
CA CYS A 204 3.60 6.40 -5.78
C CYS A 204 3.27 7.89 -5.75
N LEU A 205 2.27 8.33 -6.51
CA LEU A 205 1.80 9.72 -6.51
C LEU A 205 1.28 10.14 -5.13
N LEU A 206 0.51 9.26 -4.47
CA LEU A 206 -0.03 9.50 -3.15
C LEU A 206 1.07 9.65 -2.09
N SER A 207 2.21 8.97 -2.27
CA SER A 207 3.37 9.14 -1.38
C SER A 207 4.02 10.52 -1.44
N LEU A 208 3.72 11.31 -2.49
CA LEU A 208 4.18 12.70 -2.61
C LEU A 208 3.20 13.71 -1.99
N LEU A 209 2.08 13.27 -1.45
CA LEU A 209 1.07 14.13 -0.87
C LEU A 209 1.14 14.09 0.65
N GLU A 210 1.18 15.26 1.27
CA GLU A 210 1.03 15.44 2.71
C GLU A 210 -0.30 16.17 2.96
N CYS A 211 -1.16 15.60 3.80
CA CYS A 211 -2.40 16.25 4.20
C CYS A 211 -2.31 16.67 5.66
N GLU A 212 -2.47 17.96 5.91
CA GLU A 212 -2.49 18.54 7.25
C GLU A 212 -3.85 18.30 7.92
N ASP A 213 -3.89 18.42 9.25
CA ASP A 213 -5.12 18.20 10.04
C ASP A 213 -6.27 19.15 9.64
N ASN A 214 -5.94 20.30 9.05
CA ASN A 214 -6.90 21.27 8.52
C ASN A 214 -7.57 20.81 7.20
N GLY A 215 -7.24 19.61 6.71
CA GLY A 215 -7.80 19.03 5.50
C GLY A 215 -7.21 19.60 4.19
N ILE A 216 -6.25 20.51 4.27
CA ILE A 216 -5.48 21.02 3.14
C ILE A 216 -4.38 20.01 2.83
N CYS A 217 -4.25 19.63 1.57
CA CYS A 217 -3.14 18.80 1.12
C CYS A 217 -2.12 19.67 0.38
N ARG A 218 -0.84 19.28 0.46
CA ARG A 218 0.29 19.93 -0.21
C ARG A 218 1.19 18.86 -0.81
N ILE A 219 1.95 19.24 -1.83
CA ILE A 219 3.03 18.39 -2.32
C ILE A 219 4.13 18.38 -1.27
N SER A 220 4.50 17.18 -0.80
CA SER A 220 5.56 16.96 0.16
C SER A 220 6.88 17.56 -0.34
N ASN A 221 7.69 18.09 0.58
CA ASN A 221 9.03 18.52 0.22
C ASN A 221 9.91 17.29 -0.04
N ILE A 222 10.28 17.05 -1.29
CA ILE A 222 11.09 15.90 -1.73
C ILE A 222 12.39 15.80 -0.92
N ASP A 223 12.97 16.94 -0.55
CA ASP A 223 14.21 17.03 0.23
C ASP A 223 14.11 16.37 1.61
N ARG A 224 12.89 16.20 2.13
CA ARG A 224 12.60 15.56 3.43
C ARG A 224 12.14 14.11 3.31
N GLN A 225 11.94 13.59 2.10
CA GLN A 225 11.38 12.25 1.86
C GLN A 225 12.42 11.17 1.52
N TYR A 226 13.72 11.49 1.60
CA TYR A 226 14.75 10.49 1.38
C TYR A 226 14.80 9.49 2.53
N THR A 227 14.36 8.26 2.26
CA THR A 227 14.56 7.10 3.13
C THR A 227 15.98 6.57 2.97
N GLN A 228 16.44 5.72 3.89
CA GLN A 228 17.76 5.07 3.83
C GLN A 228 18.07 4.46 2.44
N LEU A 229 17.04 3.98 1.75
CA LEU A 229 17.08 3.38 0.42
C LEU A 229 17.14 4.41 -0.73
N THR A 230 16.42 5.54 -0.60
CA THR A 230 16.30 6.51 -1.70
C THR A 230 17.37 7.59 -1.68
N ILE A 231 18.17 7.72 -0.60
CA ILE A 231 19.25 8.73 -0.51
C ILE A 231 20.30 8.57 -1.63
N ARG A 232 20.58 7.35 -2.12
CA ARG A 232 21.53 7.20 -3.26
C ARG A 232 20.98 7.75 -4.57
N THR A 233 19.67 7.79 -4.70
CA THR A 233 18.98 8.36 -5.86
C THR A 233 18.84 9.88 -5.76
N LYS A 234 19.31 10.48 -4.66
CA LYS A 234 19.31 11.94 -4.44
C LYS A 234 19.97 12.69 -5.59
N SER A 235 21.15 12.26 -6.03
CA SER A 235 21.84 12.92 -7.15
C SER A 235 21.05 12.85 -8.46
N PHE A 236 20.35 11.75 -8.74
CA PHE A 236 19.46 11.67 -9.90
C PHE A 236 18.26 12.63 -9.76
N ILE A 237 17.64 12.67 -8.58
CA ILE A 237 16.45 13.47 -8.30
C ILE A 237 16.76 14.97 -8.29
N GLU A 238 17.90 15.40 -7.74
CA GLU A 238 18.31 16.80 -7.58
C GLU A 238 19.13 17.38 -8.73
N ASN A 239 19.49 16.58 -9.73
CA ASN A 239 20.19 17.05 -10.94
C ASN A 239 19.28 17.87 -11.87
N THR A 240 18.33 18.63 -11.34
CA THR A 240 17.49 19.60 -12.05
C THR A 240 16.89 20.60 -11.08
N SER A 241 16.85 21.87 -11.49
CA SER A 241 16.25 22.95 -10.70
C SER A 241 14.71 22.96 -10.76
N ASN A 242 14.10 22.24 -11.71
CA ASN A 242 12.65 22.29 -11.94
C ASN A 242 11.91 21.29 -11.02
N ILE A 243 11.02 21.81 -10.17
CA ILE A 243 10.21 21.02 -9.21
C ILE A 243 9.45 19.88 -9.90
N ASN A 244 8.82 20.13 -11.07
CA ASN A 244 8.05 19.13 -11.80
C ASN A 244 8.95 17.97 -12.26
N GLN A 245 10.18 18.28 -12.67
CA GLN A 245 11.14 17.26 -13.06
C GLN A 245 11.69 16.49 -11.85
N ARG A 246 11.88 17.15 -10.70
CA ARG A 246 12.27 16.46 -9.45
C ARG A 246 11.19 15.47 -9.00
N LEU A 247 9.92 15.87 -9.04
CA LEU A 247 8.78 14.99 -8.72
C LEU A 247 8.71 13.79 -9.69
N LEU A 248 8.85 14.06 -10.99
CA LEU A 248 8.89 13.02 -12.01
C LEU A 248 10.03 12.02 -11.76
N ARG A 249 11.26 12.50 -11.54
CA ARG A 249 12.43 11.64 -11.27
C ARG A 249 12.28 10.85 -9.97
N SER A 250 11.65 11.41 -8.94
CA SER A 250 11.37 10.71 -7.69
C SER A 250 10.47 9.47 -7.93
N ILE A 251 9.39 9.62 -8.71
CA ILE A 251 8.51 8.50 -9.03
C ILE A 251 9.16 7.53 -10.01
N LEU A 252 9.88 8.03 -11.03
CA LEU A 252 10.61 7.18 -11.97
C LEU A 252 11.60 6.28 -11.25
N SER A 253 12.36 6.80 -10.29
CA SER A 253 13.26 6.01 -9.44
C SER A 253 12.51 4.86 -8.74
N LYS A 254 11.31 5.12 -8.17
CA LYS A 254 10.48 4.08 -7.53
C LYS A 254 9.96 3.05 -8.54
N LEU A 255 9.50 3.48 -9.72
CA LEU A 255 9.03 2.58 -10.78
C LEU A 255 10.17 1.74 -11.37
N MET A 256 11.36 2.30 -11.48
CA MET A 256 12.54 1.57 -11.93
C MET A 256 12.95 0.48 -10.94
N GLN A 257 12.63 0.62 -9.66
CA GLN A 257 12.93 -0.43 -8.69
C GLN A 257 12.24 -1.77 -9.01
N ILE A 258 11.11 -1.72 -9.74
CA ILE A 258 10.34 -2.90 -10.14
C ILE A 258 10.58 -3.31 -11.59
N VAL A 259 11.59 -2.76 -12.25
CA VAL A 259 11.99 -3.15 -13.62
C VAL A 259 13.07 -4.21 -13.59
N SER A 260 12.94 -5.25 -14.41
CA SER A 260 14.00 -6.28 -14.54
C SER A 260 15.23 -5.71 -15.26
N SER A 261 16.43 -6.22 -14.92
CA SER A 261 17.67 -5.70 -15.48
C SER A 261 17.77 -5.92 -16.99
N GLU A 262 17.24 -7.03 -17.46
CA GLU A 262 17.14 -7.43 -18.86
C GLU A 262 16.24 -6.44 -19.60
N SER A 263 15.02 -6.23 -19.12
CA SER A 263 14.08 -5.26 -19.71
C SER A 263 14.68 -3.85 -19.75
N MET A 264 15.42 -3.45 -18.73
CA MET A 264 16.10 -2.15 -18.70
C MET A 264 17.11 -2.02 -19.84
N ILE A 265 17.97 -3.03 -20.05
CA ILE A 265 18.97 -3.03 -21.12
C ILE A 265 18.29 -2.95 -22.49
N PHE A 266 17.23 -3.73 -22.71
CA PHE A 266 16.52 -3.75 -24.00
C PHE A 266 15.75 -2.46 -24.31
N LYS A 267 15.23 -1.77 -23.28
CA LYS A 267 14.39 -0.58 -23.46
C LYS A 267 15.15 0.74 -23.38
N LEU A 268 16.33 0.79 -22.77
CA LEU A 268 17.15 2.01 -22.74
C LEU A 268 17.39 2.66 -24.13
N PRO A 269 17.63 1.90 -25.22
CA PRO A 269 17.84 2.48 -26.56
C PRO A 269 16.61 3.17 -27.16
N THR A 270 15.39 2.93 -26.65
CA THR A 270 14.17 3.55 -27.18
C THR A 270 13.96 4.98 -26.69
N PHE A 271 14.78 5.44 -25.73
CA PHE A 271 14.72 6.78 -25.16
C PHE A 271 15.79 7.70 -25.76
N GLU A 272 15.56 9.01 -25.69
CA GLU A 272 16.55 10.01 -26.09
C GLU A 272 17.85 9.86 -25.27
N ASP A 273 19.00 10.10 -25.91
CA ASP A 273 20.31 9.76 -25.36
C ASP A 273 20.61 10.35 -23.97
N GLU A 274 20.16 11.58 -23.71
CA GLU A 274 20.34 12.21 -22.40
C GLU A 274 19.49 11.52 -21.32
N THR A 275 18.22 11.25 -21.63
CA THR A 275 17.29 10.57 -20.72
C THR A 275 17.72 9.13 -20.45
N ALA A 276 18.15 8.40 -21.49
CA ALA A 276 18.65 7.05 -21.38
C ALA A 276 19.88 6.97 -20.47
N ARG A 277 20.83 7.93 -20.60
CA ARG A 277 22.00 8.00 -19.73
C ARG A 277 21.61 8.25 -18.27
N SER A 278 20.71 9.20 -18.03
CA SER A 278 20.22 9.54 -16.69
C SER A 278 19.55 8.34 -15.99
N LEU A 279 18.68 7.63 -16.72
CA LEU A 279 18.01 6.43 -16.23
C LEU A 279 19.00 5.29 -15.99
N CYS A 280 19.96 5.09 -16.89
CA CYS A 280 21.00 4.09 -16.73
C CYS A 280 21.86 4.33 -15.48
N GLU A 281 22.28 5.57 -15.24
CA GLU A 281 23.03 5.95 -14.05
C GLU A 281 22.26 5.67 -12.76
N ASN A 282 20.97 6.00 -12.74
CA ASN A 282 20.11 5.72 -11.59
C ASN A 282 19.97 4.21 -11.34
N TYR A 283 19.64 3.42 -12.37
CA TYR A 283 19.37 1.98 -12.22
C TYR A 283 20.61 1.17 -11.85
N PHE A 284 21.72 1.33 -12.59
CA PHE A 284 22.87 0.42 -12.46
C PHE A 284 23.90 0.84 -11.42
N TYR A 285 23.93 2.12 -11.02
CA TYR A 285 24.94 2.66 -10.11
C TYR A 285 24.37 3.16 -8.79
N GLN A 286 23.15 3.70 -8.78
CA GLN A 286 22.56 4.27 -7.56
C GLN A 286 21.63 3.27 -6.86
N GLN A 287 20.89 2.48 -7.62
CA GLN A 287 20.04 1.40 -7.12
C GLN A 287 20.80 0.07 -7.06
N GLU A 288 20.40 -0.79 -6.13
CA GLU A 288 20.92 -2.15 -6.02
C GLU A 288 19.88 -3.16 -6.49
N HIS A 289 20.21 -3.86 -7.58
CA HIS A 289 19.34 -4.86 -8.21
C HIS A 289 19.95 -6.26 -8.24
N PHE A 290 21.27 -6.37 -8.07
CA PHE A 290 22.04 -7.57 -8.45
C PHE A 290 22.50 -8.41 -7.27
N SER A 291 22.60 -7.83 -6.07
CA SER A 291 23.12 -8.53 -4.89
C SER A 291 22.31 -8.19 -3.65
N LEU A 292 21.68 -9.23 -3.08
CA LEU A 292 21.00 -9.15 -1.80
C LEU A 292 21.99 -8.79 -0.66
N GLU A 293 23.22 -9.29 -0.71
CA GLU A 293 24.24 -8.97 0.30
C GLU A 293 24.59 -7.48 0.27
N ASN A 294 24.86 -6.93 -0.91
CA ASN A 294 25.17 -5.50 -1.05
C ASN A 294 23.98 -4.64 -0.61
N PHE A 295 22.76 -5.06 -0.98
CA PHE A 295 21.54 -4.39 -0.58
C PHE A 295 21.37 -4.36 0.95
N ILE A 296 21.53 -5.51 1.62
CA ILE A 296 21.44 -5.60 3.08
C ILE A 296 22.55 -4.79 3.76
N ARG A 297 23.79 -4.89 3.28
CA ARG A 297 24.91 -4.07 3.79
C ARG A 297 24.58 -2.59 3.69
N GLN A 298 23.98 -2.16 2.59
CA GLN A 298 23.59 -0.76 2.40
C GLN A 298 22.50 -0.29 3.35
N LEU A 299 21.54 -1.15 3.68
CA LEU A 299 20.55 -0.87 4.71
C LEU A 299 21.20 -0.72 6.08
N ILE A 300 22.09 -1.66 6.46
CA ILE A 300 22.69 -1.71 7.81
C ILE A 300 23.73 -0.60 8.03
N THR A 301 24.60 -0.33 7.06
CA THR A 301 25.70 0.65 7.22
C THR A 301 25.19 2.08 7.48
N ARG A 302 23.93 2.40 7.12
CA ARG A 302 23.35 3.72 7.33
C ARG A 302 22.49 3.89 8.59
N SER A 303 22.02 2.80 9.20
CA SER A 303 21.44 2.89 10.56
C SER A 303 22.44 3.43 11.59
N GLN A 304 23.75 3.25 11.36
CA GLN A 304 24.79 3.76 12.26
C GLN A 304 25.12 5.25 12.05
N THR A 305 24.96 5.80 10.84
CA THR A 305 25.31 7.20 10.56
C THR A 305 24.23 8.19 11.00
N GLN A 306 22.96 7.77 11.07
CA GLN A 306 21.89 8.61 11.65
C GLN A 306 21.97 8.71 13.18
N ALA A 307 22.57 7.72 13.86
CA ALA A 307 22.74 7.75 15.32
C ALA A 307 23.73 8.83 15.79
N ASP A 308 24.70 9.21 14.95
CA ASP A 308 25.67 10.26 15.27
C ASP A 308 25.13 11.68 14.94
N ASP A 309 24.23 11.81 13.96
CA ASP A 309 23.59 13.09 13.62
C ASP A 309 22.41 13.43 14.58
N ASP A 310 21.69 12.43 15.10
CA ASP A 310 20.58 12.63 16.04
C ASP A 310 21.04 13.01 17.46
N GLN A 311 22.32 12.83 17.82
CA GLN A 311 22.84 13.32 19.12
C GLN A 311 22.95 14.85 19.19
N ASN A 312 22.89 15.57 18.07
CA ASN A 312 22.94 17.03 18.04
C ASN A 312 21.56 17.72 17.98
N MET A 313 20.46 16.96 17.85
CA MET A 313 19.10 17.51 17.83
C MET A 313 18.14 16.52 18.49
N ASN A 314 18.10 16.49 19.83
CA ASN A 314 16.89 16.35 20.64
C ASN A 314 17.25 16.16 22.13
N ARG A 315 17.13 17.24 22.91
CA ARG A 315 16.69 17.14 24.31
C ARG A 315 15.20 17.42 24.32
N THR A 316 14.47 16.68 25.16
CA THR A 316 13.00 16.70 25.41
C THR A 316 12.22 15.82 24.40
N THR A 317 11.39 14.85 24.78
CA THR A 317 10.82 14.40 26.06
C THR A 317 10.49 12.90 25.98
N ASP A 318 10.74 12.16 27.06
CA ASP A 318 10.12 10.87 27.33
C ASP A 318 8.59 11.00 27.35
N GLU A 319 7.88 10.09 26.68
CA GLU A 319 6.73 9.38 27.23
C GLU A 319 6.33 8.22 26.29
N GLY A 320 6.30 7.02 26.87
CA GLY A 320 6.04 5.76 26.19
C GLY A 320 4.61 5.65 25.69
N VAL A 321 4.44 5.78 24.37
CA VAL A 321 3.27 5.30 23.65
C VAL A 321 3.68 4.03 22.91
N LEU A 322 3.04 2.91 23.25
CA LEU A 322 3.10 1.66 22.50
C LEU A 322 2.63 1.96 21.07
N ASN A 323 3.58 2.26 20.20
CA ASN A 323 3.37 2.47 18.77
C ASN A 323 2.69 1.23 18.21
N VAL A 324 1.41 1.36 17.85
CA VAL A 324 0.81 0.51 16.83
C VAL A 324 1.55 0.85 15.55
N ASN A 325 2.70 0.20 15.37
CA ASN A 325 3.45 0.17 14.13
C ASN A 325 2.51 -0.47 13.10
N VAL A 326 1.68 0.34 12.45
CA VAL A 326 1.26 0.06 11.09
C VAL A 326 2.56 0.04 10.30
N LEU A 327 3.20 -1.14 10.26
CA LEU A 327 4.42 -1.37 9.52
C LEU A 327 4.13 -0.89 8.11
N ILE A 328 4.72 0.26 7.76
CA ILE A 328 4.84 0.69 6.38
C ILE A 328 5.76 -0.34 5.75
N THR A 329 5.20 -1.48 5.32
CA THR A 329 5.93 -2.47 4.55
C THR A 329 6.26 -1.83 3.20
N THR A 330 7.48 -1.33 3.08
CA THR A 330 8.12 -1.06 1.81
C THR A 330 8.52 -2.42 1.22
N LYS A 331 7.73 -2.92 0.28
CA LYS A 331 8.12 -4.09 -0.51
C LYS A 331 9.20 -3.65 -1.49
N ILE A 332 10.34 -4.32 -1.48
CA ILE A 332 11.47 -4.01 -2.37
C ILE A 332 11.77 -5.27 -3.18
N MET A 333 11.83 -5.10 -4.50
CA MET A 333 12.16 -6.18 -5.42
C MET A 333 13.67 -6.23 -5.60
N ILE A 334 14.23 -7.43 -5.44
CA ILE A 334 15.65 -7.73 -5.69
C ILE A 334 15.69 -8.88 -6.69
N TYR A 335 16.36 -8.66 -7.82
CA TYR A 335 16.46 -9.65 -8.89
C TYR A 335 17.66 -10.57 -8.62
N THR A 336 17.40 -11.71 -7.99
CA THR A 336 18.44 -12.69 -7.66
C THR A 336 18.79 -13.63 -8.82
N ARG A 337 17.94 -13.70 -9.85
CA ARG A 337 18.17 -14.43 -11.10
C ARG A 337 18.35 -13.45 -12.25
N THR A 338 19.45 -12.71 -12.23
CA THR A 338 19.93 -12.00 -13.42
C THR A 338 20.88 -12.93 -14.17
N SER A 339 20.89 -12.87 -15.50
CA SER A 339 21.77 -13.76 -16.27
C SER A 339 23.23 -13.64 -15.79
N PRO A 340 24.03 -14.74 -15.79
CA PRO A 340 25.43 -14.68 -15.41
C PRO A 340 26.21 -13.61 -16.17
N TYR A 341 25.78 -13.30 -17.40
CA TYR A 341 26.32 -12.23 -18.22
C TYR A 341 26.15 -10.85 -17.58
N ILE A 342 24.95 -10.52 -17.06
CA ILE A 342 24.66 -9.26 -16.37
C ILE A 342 25.42 -9.17 -15.04
N LEU A 343 25.56 -10.28 -14.31
CA LEU A 343 26.35 -10.38 -13.09
C LEU A 343 27.86 -10.24 -13.36
N SER A 344 28.32 -10.69 -14.51
CA SER A 344 29.73 -10.63 -14.96
C SER A 344 30.11 -9.27 -15.56
N LEU A 345 29.16 -8.34 -15.73
CA LEU A 345 29.45 -6.99 -16.17
C LEU A 345 30.20 -6.23 -15.07
N ASN A 346 31.52 -6.32 -15.13
CA ASN A 346 32.45 -5.46 -14.40
C ASN A 346 32.13 -3.96 -14.69
N LYS A 347 32.49 -3.04 -13.79
CA LYS A 347 32.18 -1.58 -13.95
C LYS A 347 32.61 -1.03 -15.32
N LEU A 348 33.73 -1.53 -15.86
CA LEU A 348 34.26 -1.20 -17.19
C LEU A 348 33.45 -1.77 -18.36
N SER A 349 32.88 -2.97 -18.23
CA SER A 349 32.01 -3.58 -19.25
C SER A 349 30.61 -2.96 -19.26
N LYS A 350 30.10 -2.49 -18.11
CA LYS A 350 28.93 -1.59 -18.07
C LYS A 350 29.21 -0.30 -18.83
N TYR A 351 30.38 0.30 -18.64
CA TYR A 351 30.81 1.49 -19.39
C TYR A 351 31.05 1.21 -20.89
N ARG A 352 31.58 0.05 -21.28
CA ARG A 352 31.80 -0.29 -22.71
C ARG A 352 30.51 -0.62 -23.47
N LEU A 353 29.53 -1.29 -22.84
CA LEU A 353 28.20 -1.50 -23.43
C LEU A 353 27.42 -0.19 -23.62
N LEU A 354 27.71 0.84 -22.81
CA LEU A 354 26.85 2.01 -22.66
C LEU A 354 27.55 3.37 -22.93
N GLY A 355 28.86 3.35 -23.26
CA GLY A 355 29.71 4.54 -23.31
C GLY A 355 30.36 4.85 -24.66
N ASN A 356 30.37 3.93 -25.64
CA ASN A 356 30.99 4.20 -26.95
C ASN A 356 30.06 3.78 -28.11
N ARG A 357 29.19 4.69 -28.57
CA ARG A 357 28.33 4.46 -29.74
C ARG A 357 29.02 4.54 -31.10
N ASN A 358 30.34 4.68 -31.17
CA ASN A 358 31.06 4.62 -32.46
C ASN A 358 31.53 3.21 -32.83
N ASN A 359 31.35 2.22 -31.95
CA ASN A 359 31.58 0.81 -32.22
C ASN A 359 30.80 -0.04 -31.21
N VAL A 360 29.49 0.18 -31.12
CA VAL A 360 28.61 -0.86 -30.57
C VAL A 360 28.51 -1.89 -31.69
N ASP A 361 29.16 -3.03 -31.49
CA ASP A 361 29.05 -4.16 -32.39
C ASP A 361 27.65 -4.76 -32.20
N TYR A 362 26.67 -4.15 -32.87
CA TYR A 362 25.26 -4.57 -32.83
C TYR A 362 25.09 -6.00 -33.37
N GLU A 363 26.08 -6.52 -34.12
CA GLU A 363 26.15 -7.93 -34.51
C GLU A 363 26.43 -8.84 -33.31
N THR A 364 27.20 -8.44 -32.30
CA THR A 364 27.42 -9.26 -31.11
C THR A 364 26.18 -9.31 -30.22
N ILE A 365 25.41 -8.21 -30.15
CA ILE A 365 24.13 -8.17 -29.42
C ILE A 365 23.05 -8.97 -30.17
N ASN A 366 23.00 -8.88 -31.51
CA ASN A 366 22.08 -9.68 -32.34
C ASN A 366 22.46 -11.17 -32.39
N ALA A 367 23.74 -11.52 -32.42
CA ALA A 367 24.21 -12.91 -32.30
C ALA A 367 23.97 -13.48 -30.89
N MET A 368 23.88 -12.63 -29.86
CA MET A 368 23.50 -13.03 -28.51
C MET A 368 21.99 -13.26 -28.32
N THR A 369 21.14 -12.65 -29.16
CA THR A 369 19.70 -12.98 -29.23
C THR A 369 19.48 -14.44 -29.64
N ASP A 370 20.33 -15.01 -30.49
CA ASP A 370 20.25 -16.42 -30.88
C ASP A 370 20.65 -17.38 -29.74
N ILE A 371 21.50 -16.93 -28.81
CA ILE A 371 21.89 -17.71 -27.63
C ILE A 371 20.83 -17.62 -26.51
N LEU A 372 20.06 -16.53 -26.43
CA LEU A 372 18.96 -16.37 -25.45
C LEU A 372 17.59 -16.86 -25.96
N ASN A 373 17.39 -16.98 -27.28
CA ASN A 373 16.26 -17.69 -27.88
C ASN A 373 16.28 -19.21 -27.61
N LEU A 374 17.34 -19.74 -27.01
CA LEU A 374 17.43 -21.13 -26.55
C LEU A 374 16.73 -21.40 -25.21
N VAL A 375 16.12 -20.39 -24.57
CA VAL A 375 15.36 -20.57 -23.31
C VAL A 375 13.84 -20.39 -23.50
N SER A 376 13.35 -20.14 -24.72
CA SER A 376 11.91 -20.11 -25.05
C SER A 376 11.40 -21.39 -25.73
N THR A 377 12.16 -22.48 -25.74
CA THR A 377 11.68 -23.78 -26.23
C THR A 377 11.24 -24.70 -25.08
N CYS A 378 10.24 -24.24 -24.34
CA CYS A 378 9.28 -25.13 -23.68
C CYS A 378 7.90 -24.68 -24.16
N ASP A 379 7.44 -25.27 -25.26
CA ASP A 379 6.06 -25.74 -25.42
C ASP A 379 5.97 -26.50 -26.75
N ASN A 380 6.41 -27.75 -26.70
CA ASN A 380 5.69 -28.81 -27.39
C ASN A 380 4.40 -29.01 -26.62
N LEU A 381 3.26 -28.57 -27.17
CA LEU A 381 1.95 -29.17 -26.97
C LEU A 381 1.07 -28.71 -28.15
N THR A 382 0.90 -29.68 -29.05
CA THR A 382 -0.03 -29.80 -30.21
C THR A 382 -1.15 -28.79 -30.33
#